data_AF-A0A5B8Z745-F1
#
_entry.id   AF-A0A5B8Z745-F1
#
_cell.length_a   1.000
_cell.length_b   1.000
_cell.length_c   1.000
_cell.angle_alpha   90.00
_cell.angle_beta   90.00
_cell.angle_gamma   90.00
#
_symmetry.space_group_name_H-M   'P 1'
#
loop_
_entity.id
_entity.type
_entity.pdbx_description
1 polymer ?
#
loop_
_entity_poly.entity_id
_entity_poly.type
_entity_poly.pdbx_seq_one_letter_code
_entity_poly.pdbx_strand_id
1 'polypeptide(L)'
;MRKFLLPLLLLFIFISESIFVELFPVGLLDDARIIVPRFLMITLLFLTIYGPKKYGIIYSFIFGLLFDIVYTEIIGIYLFIFPLVSYIVSKLMKILQTNIVIVSLVTILGVILLEMGVYEMNFLIHQTSMDFSSFVSLRLIPTVIFNLVITCIVAYPLKKHFENLVTSLDV
;
A
#
# COMPACT_ATOMS: atom_id res chain seq x y z
N MET A 1 -15.92 -3.88 21.01
CA MET A 1 -15.87 -4.97 20.00
C MET A 1 -15.33 -4.54 18.63
N ARG A 2 -15.45 -3.26 18.21
CA ARG A 2 -14.91 -2.78 16.91
C ARG A 2 -13.37 -2.69 16.79
N LYS A 3 -12.63 -2.62 17.90
CA LYS A 3 -11.15 -2.56 17.88
C LYS A 3 -10.50 -3.82 17.29
N PHE A 4 -11.14 -4.98 17.41
CA PHE A 4 -10.67 -6.25 16.84
C PHE A 4 -11.04 -6.43 15.35
N LEU A 5 -11.98 -5.63 14.82
CA LEU A 5 -12.39 -5.72 13.41
C LEU A 5 -11.34 -5.14 12.46
N LEU A 6 -10.56 -4.16 12.89
CA LEU A 6 -9.54 -3.53 12.07
C LEU A 6 -8.37 -4.47 11.72
N PRO A 7 -7.71 -5.17 12.67
CA PRO A 7 -6.67 -6.13 12.32
C PRO A 7 -7.22 -7.29 11.47
N LEU A 8 -8.47 -7.72 11.71
CA LEU A 8 -9.12 -8.75 10.90
C LEU A 8 -9.32 -8.29 9.45
N LEU A 9 -9.76 -7.05 9.24
CA LEU A 9 -9.93 -6.46 7.91
C LEU A 9 -8.59 -6.33 7.17
N LEU A 10 -7.54 -5.86 7.85
CA LEU A 10 -6.21 -5.76 7.23
C LEU A 10 -5.65 -7.14 6.89
N LEU A 11 -5.87 -8.13 7.74
CA LEU A 11 -5.46 -9.52 7.48
C LEU A 11 -6.24 -10.11 6.30
N PHE A 12 -7.55 -9.88 6.23
CA PHE A 12 -8.37 -10.29 5.09
C PHE A 12 -7.86 -9.67 3.78
N ILE A 13 -7.52 -8.38 3.78
CA ILE A 13 -6.98 -7.68 2.60
C ILE A 13 -5.60 -8.20 2.24
N PHE A 14 -4.74 -8.46 3.22
CA PHE A 14 -3.42 -9.06 3.02
C PHE A 14 -3.52 -10.43 2.35
N ILE A 15 -4.38 -11.32 2.87
CA ILE A 15 -4.62 -12.63 2.26
C ILE A 15 -5.17 -12.46 0.83
N SER A 16 -6.14 -11.56 0.65
CA SER A 16 -6.73 -11.27 -0.66
C SER A 16 -5.70 -10.78 -1.67
N GLU A 17 -4.74 -9.94 -1.24
CA GLU A 17 -3.62 -9.50 -2.08
C GLU A 17 -2.76 -10.69 -2.53
N SER A 18 -2.38 -11.61 -1.63
CA SER A 18 -1.65 -12.82 -2.03
C SER A 18 -2.42 -13.70 -3.00
N ILE A 19 -3.70 -13.98 -2.72
CA ILE A 19 -4.54 -14.79 -3.59
C ILE A 19 -4.63 -14.12 -4.96
N PHE A 20 -4.73 -12.80 -5.00
CA PHE A 20 -4.73 -12.06 -6.25
C PHE A 20 -3.42 -12.24 -7.01
N VAL A 21 -2.26 -12.10 -6.36
CA VAL A 21 -0.94 -12.31 -6.99
C VAL A 21 -0.81 -13.72 -7.55
N GLU A 22 -1.27 -14.74 -6.82
CA GLU A 22 -1.18 -16.15 -7.23
C GLU A 22 -2.14 -16.49 -8.38
N LEU A 23 -3.36 -15.93 -8.35
CA LEU A 23 -4.36 -16.16 -9.38
C LEU A 23 -4.21 -15.27 -10.61
N PHE A 24 -3.42 -14.18 -10.52
CA PHE A 24 -3.26 -13.24 -11.64
C PHE A 24 -2.46 -13.93 -12.76
N PRO A 25 -3.07 -14.20 -13.93
CA PRO A 25 -2.39 -14.90 -15.00
C PRO A 25 -1.22 -14.07 -15.50
N VAL A 26 -0.01 -14.61 -15.36
CA VAL A 26 1.24 -14.00 -15.85
C VAL A 26 1.21 -13.75 -17.38
N GLY A 27 0.29 -14.40 -18.10
CA GLY A 27 0.13 -14.32 -19.56
C GLY A 27 -1.00 -13.42 -20.10
N LEU A 28 -1.67 -12.60 -19.26
CA LEU A 28 -2.70 -11.66 -19.77
C LEU A 28 -2.12 -10.38 -20.39
N LEU A 29 -0.83 -10.12 -20.21
CA LEU A 29 -0.11 -9.01 -20.83
C LEU A 29 0.90 -9.60 -21.82
N ASP A 30 0.70 -9.32 -23.11
CA ASP A 30 1.57 -9.78 -24.21
C ASP A 30 3.03 -9.30 -24.10
N ASP A 31 3.30 -8.32 -23.23
CA ASP A 31 4.63 -7.80 -22.91
C ASP A 31 5.01 -8.24 -21.49
N ALA A 32 6.30 -8.44 -21.23
CA ALA A 32 6.92 -8.79 -19.93
C ALA A 32 6.70 -7.74 -18.79
N ARG A 33 5.50 -7.18 -18.69
CA ARG A 33 5.06 -6.16 -17.73
C ARG A 33 4.60 -6.86 -16.46
N ILE A 34 5.06 -6.33 -15.34
CA ILE A 34 4.79 -6.87 -14.01
C ILE A 34 3.83 -5.91 -13.31
N ILE A 35 2.64 -6.41 -12.97
CA ILE A 35 1.68 -5.67 -12.15
C ILE A 35 1.76 -6.20 -10.73
N VAL A 36 1.98 -5.30 -9.77
CA VAL A 36 1.96 -5.63 -8.35
C VAL A 36 0.71 -5.03 -7.70
N PRO A 37 -0.27 -5.84 -7.26
CA PRO A 37 -1.39 -5.30 -6.47
C PRO A 37 -0.86 -4.75 -5.13
N ARG A 38 -1.33 -3.57 -4.71
CA ARG A 38 -0.93 -2.92 -3.45
C ARG A 38 -2.14 -2.59 -2.58
N PHE A 39 -3.06 -3.55 -2.45
CA PHE A 39 -4.34 -3.37 -1.76
C PHE A 39 -4.16 -3.08 -0.27
N LEU A 40 -3.22 -3.78 0.38
CA LEU A 40 -2.88 -3.58 1.77
C LEU A 40 -2.32 -2.17 1.97
N MET A 41 -1.38 -1.75 1.13
CA MET A 41 -0.79 -0.41 1.24
C MET A 41 -1.84 0.69 1.04
N ILE A 42 -2.69 0.56 0.02
CA ILE A 42 -3.83 1.47 -0.20
C ILE A 42 -4.68 1.56 1.06
N THR A 43 -5.03 0.43 1.65
CA THR A 43 -5.87 0.39 2.85
C THR A 43 -5.19 1.02 4.06
N LEU A 44 -3.91 0.75 4.26
CA LEU A 44 -3.11 1.34 5.33
C LEU A 44 -3.03 2.87 5.18
N LEU A 45 -2.82 3.39 3.97
CA LEU A 45 -2.82 4.83 3.71
C LEU A 45 -4.19 5.45 3.99
N PHE A 46 -5.28 4.82 3.57
CA PHE A 46 -6.63 5.29 3.92
C PHE A 46 -6.86 5.28 5.44
N LEU A 47 -6.38 4.26 6.16
CA LEU A 47 -6.41 4.22 7.62
C LEU A 47 -5.58 5.34 8.25
N THR A 48 -4.41 5.65 7.68
CA THR A 48 -3.56 6.74 8.16
C THR A 48 -4.21 8.12 7.97
N ILE A 49 -5.02 8.29 6.92
CA ILE A 49 -5.62 9.58 6.55
C ILE A 49 -6.98 9.79 7.21
N TYR A 50 -7.89 8.83 7.09
CA TYR A 50 -9.26 8.92 7.63
C TYR A 50 -9.41 8.33 9.03
N GLY A 51 -8.53 7.39 9.40
CA GLY A 51 -8.49 6.81 10.73
C GLY A 51 -7.52 7.53 11.67
N PRO A 52 -7.30 6.99 12.88
CA PRO A 52 -6.35 7.60 13.81
C PRO A 52 -4.91 7.31 13.34
N LYS A 53 -4.18 8.38 13.02
CA LYS A 53 -2.82 8.38 12.44
C LYS A 53 -1.86 7.39 13.09
N LYS A 54 -1.91 7.28 14.42
CA LYS A 54 -1.08 6.36 15.22
C LYS A 54 -1.32 4.90 14.82
N TYR A 55 -2.58 4.49 14.63
CA TYR A 55 -2.89 3.14 14.19
C TYR A 55 -2.41 2.91 12.76
N GLY A 56 -2.63 3.85 11.84
CA GLY A 56 -2.13 3.72 10.47
C GLY A 56 -0.63 3.41 10.41
N ILE A 57 0.21 4.17 11.14
CA ILE A 57 1.67 3.94 11.16
C ILE A 57 2.05 2.63 11.86
N ILE A 58 1.43 2.31 13.01
CA ILE A 58 1.71 1.06 13.75
C ILE A 58 1.33 -0.16 12.91
N TYR A 59 0.15 -0.14 12.28
CA TYR A 59 -0.26 -1.25 11.43
C TYR A 59 0.60 -1.35 10.17
N SER A 60 1.07 -0.25 9.60
CA SER A 60 2.05 -0.30 8.51
C SER A 60 3.36 -0.95 8.93
N PHE A 61 3.84 -0.72 10.15
CA PHE A 61 5.02 -1.42 10.69
C PHE A 61 4.76 -2.91 10.89
N ILE A 62 3.66 -3.28 11.54
CA ILE A 62 3.30 -4.69 11.82
C ILE A 62 3.09 -5.47 10.52
N PHE A 63 2.31 -4.92 9.59
CA PHE A 63 2.06 -5.57 8.31
C PHE A 63 3.26 -5.49 7.37
N GLY A 64 4.12 -4.48 7.48
CA GLY A 64 5.41 -4.46 6.79
C GLY A 64 6.30 -5.63 7.23
N LEU A 65 6.38 -5.89 8.53
CA LEU A 65 7.08 -7.06 9.07
C LEU A 65 6.47 -8.36 8.55
N LEU A 66 5.14 -8.46 8.58
CA LEU A 66 4.44 -9.65 8.11
C LEU A 66 4.67 -9.88 6.61
N PHE A 67 4.68 -8.81 5.82
CA PHE A 67 4.95 -8.86 4.38
C PHE A 67 6.36 -9.38 4.11
N ASP A 68 7.36 -8.88 4.83
CA ASP A 68 8.73 -9.35 4.73
C ASP A 68 8.83 -10.86 5.05
N ILE A 69 8.18 -11.33 6.13
CA ILE A 69 8.21 -12.74 6.56
C ILE A 69 7.54 -13.68 5.54
N VAL A 70 6.45 -13.24 4.90
CA VAL A 70 5.62 -14.11 4.06
C VAL A 70 6.06 -14.11 2.59
N TYR A 71 6.50 -12.96 2.05
CA TYR A 71 6.75 -12.82 0.61
C TYR A 71 8.19 -12.57 0.23
N THR A 72 9.08 -12.29 1.19
CA THR A 72 10.46 -11.95 0.89
C THR A 72 11.43 -12.82 1.65
N GLU A 73 12.61 -13.01 1.10
CA GLU A 73 13.71 -13.70 1.79
C GLU A 73 14.47 -12.75 2.73
N ILE A 74 14.23 -11.44 2.63
CA ILE A 74 15.00 -10.38 3.29
C ILE A 74 14.11 -9.58 4.23
N ILE A 75 14.27 -9.83 5.52
CA ILE A 75 13.56 -9.07 6.56
C ILE A 75 14.14 -7.65 6.64
N GLY A 76 13.28 -6.64 6.51
CA GLY A 76 13.62 -5.24 6.74
C GLY A 76 13.09 -4.30 5.67
N ILE A 77 12.98 -4.72 4.40
CA ILE A 77 12.63 -3.81 3.31
C ILE A 77 11.22 -3.25 3.52
N TYR A 78 10.21 -4.10 3.59
CA TYR A 78 8.83 -3.65 3.79
C TYR A 78 8.58 -3.19 5.23
N LEU A 79 9.26 -3.79 6.22
CA LEU A 79 9.26 -3.37 7.63
C LEU A 79 9.53 -1.86 7.79
N PHE A 80 10.50 -1.31 7.04
CA PHE A 80 10.85 0.09 7.12
C PHE A 80 10.09 0.96 6.13
N ILE A 81 9.91 0.52 4.87
CA ILE A 81 9.31 1.36 3.83
C ILE A 81 7.81 1.58 4.06
N PHE A 82 7.05 0.57 4.51
CA PHE A 82 5.61 0.75 4.79
C PHE A 82 5.31 1.87 5.79
N PRO A 83 5.83 1.84 7.03
CA PRO A 83 5.57 2.89 8.00
C PRO A 83 6.18 4.23 7.60
N LEU A 84 7.32 4.23 6.89
CA LEU A 84 7.92 5.45 6.36
C LEU A 84 6.99 6.17 5.38
N VAL A 85 6.44 5.44 4.41
CA VAL A 85 5.49 5.99 3.43
C VAL A 85 4.22 6.47 4.12
N SER A 86 3.65 5.67 5.04
CA SER A 86 2.48 6.11 5.83
C SER A 86 2.77 7.37 6.64
N TYR A 87 3.97 7.51 7.20
CA TYR A 87 4.38 8.71 7.93
C TYR A 87 4.50 9.94 7.01
N ILE A 88 5.12 9.79 5.84
CA ILE A 88 5.23 10.85 4.83
C ILE A 88 3.82 11.31 4.39
N VAL A 89 2.95 10.37 4.05
CA VAL A 89 1.56 10.64 3.66
C VAL A 89 0.79 11.34 4.80
N SER A 90 0.96 10.90 6.05
CA SER A 90 0.36 11.53 7.22
C SER A 90 0.78 12.99 7.39
N LYS A 91 2.05 13.31 7.11
CA LYS A 91 2.54 14.70 7.10
C LYS A 91 1.98 15.50 5.94
N LEU A 92 1.94 14.94 4.73
CA LEU A 92 1.45 15.62 3.53
C LEU A 92 -0.04 16.01 3.70
N MET A 93 -0.84 15.12 4.27
CA MET A 93 -2.26 15.36 4.55
C MET A 93 -2.53 16.35 5.70
N LYS A 94 -1.51 16.85 6.41
CA LYS A 94 -1.67 18.01 7.30
C LYS A 94 -1.73 19.33 6.53
N ILE A 95 -1.17 19.35 5.32
CA ILE A 95 -1.06 20.54 4.46
C ILE A 95 -2.21 20.54 3.43
N LEU A 96 -2.56 19.35 2.94
CA LEU A 96 -3.60 19.16 1.93
C LEU A 96 -5.00 19.01 2.54
N GLN A 97 -6.02 19.30 1.74
CA GLN A 97 -7.41 19.13 2.14
C GLN A 97 -7.84 17.65 2.08
N THR A 98 -8.65 17.23 3.05
CA THR A 98 -9.19 15.85 3.13
C THR A 98 -10.38 15.64 2.18
N ASN A 99 -10.15 15.79 0.88
CA ASN A 99 -11.11 15.44 -0.17
C ASN A 99 -10.78 14.03 -0.70
N ILE A 100 -11.79 13.21 -1.01
CA ILE A 100 -11.62 11.86 -1.58
C ILE A 100 -10.73 11.84 -2.83
N VAL A 101 -10.79 12.87 -3.67
CA VAL A 101 -9.92 12.99 -4.85
C VAL A 101 -8.47 13.19 -4.44
N ILE A 102 -8.21 14.13 -3.52
CA ILE A 102 -6.86 14.42 -3.01
C ILE A 102 -6.30 13.19 -2.28
N VAL A 103 -7.11 12.54 -1.45
CA VAL A 103 -6.71 11.33 -0.74
C VAL A 103 -6.35 10.20 -1.70
N SER A 104 -7.11 10.03 -2.78
CA SER A 104 -6.80 9.02 -3.81
C SER A 104 -5.48 9.33 -4.50
N LEU A 105 -5.24 10.59 -4.89
CA LEU A 105 -3.98 11.02 -5.51
C LEU A 105 -2.79 10.82 -4.57
N VAL A 106 -2.91 11.23 -3.30
CA VAL A 106 -1.87 11.05 -2.28
C VAL A 106 -1.62 9.58 -1.99
N THR A 107 -2.66 8.74 -2.04
CA THR A 107 -2.52 7.28 -1.90
C THR A 107 -1.69 6.71 -3.05
N ILE A 108 -1.93 7.13 -4.28
CA ILE A 108 -1.13 6.71 -5.44
C ILE A 108 0.30 7.22 -5.37
N LEU A 109 0.51 8.46 -4.90
CA LEU A 109 1.86 8.93 -4.58
C LEU A 109 2.54 8.05 -3.53
N GLY A 110 1.81 7.61 -2.51
CA GLY A 110 2.33 6.64 -1.53
C GLY A 110 2.70 5.30 -2.15
N VAL A 111 1.90 4.76 -3.07
CA VAL A 111 2.22 3.54 -3.82
C VAL A 111 3.48 3.72 -4.67
N ILE A 112 3.64 4.87 -5.33
CA ILE A 112 4.84 5.21 -6.11
C ILE A 112 6.07 5.24 -5.19
N LEU A 113 5.99 5.92 -4.05
CA LEU A 113 7.07 5.97 -3.06
C LEU A 113 7.45 4.59 -2.53
N LEU A 114 6.45 3.72 -2.30
CA LEU A 114 6.68 2.34 -1.91
C LEU A 114 7.44 1.57 -2.99
N GLU A 115 6.97 1.59 -4.23
CA GLU A 115 7.62 0.87 -5.34
C GLU A 115 9.06 1.35 -5.56
N MET A 116 9.28 2.67 -5.55
CA MET A 116 10.63 3.23 -5.70
C MET A 116 11.54 2.83 -4.55
N GLY A 117 11.08 2.97 -3.30
CA GLY A 117 11.88 2.61 -2.13
C GLY A 117 12.23 1.11 -2.10
N VAL A 118 11.28 0.25 -2.47
CA VAL A 118 11.52 -1.20 -2.57
C VAL A 118 12.51 -1.51 -3.70
N TYR A 119 12.36 -0.88 -4.86
CA TYR A 119 13.29 -1.07 -5.98
C TYR A 119 14.71 -0.63 -5.61
N GLU A 120 14.88 0.58 -5.04
CA GLU A 120 16.17 1.10 -4.63
C GLU A 120 16.86 0.17 -3.62
N MET A 121 16.14 -0.28 -2.60
CA MET A 121 16.69 -1.22 -1.61
C MET A 121 17.13 -2.54 -2.25
N ASN A 122 16.32 -3.11 -3.14
CA ASN A 122 16.67 -4.35 -3.85
C ASN A 122 17.87 -4.17 -4.79
N PHE A 123 18.01 -3.01 -5.41
CA PHE A 123 19.16 -2.68 -6.26
C PHE A 123 20.44 -2.53 -5.43
N LEU A 124 20.36 -1.82 -4.30
CA LEU A 124 21.49 -1.59 -3.39
C LEU A 124 22.06 -2.87 -2.79
N ILE A 125 21.20 -3.85 -2.46
CA ILE A 125 21.61 -5.16 -1.93
C ILE A 125 21.89 -6.19 -3.04
N HIS A 126 21.86 -5.76 -4.30
CA HIS A 126 22.15 -6.57 -5.50
C HIS A 126 21.20 -7.77 -5.70
N GLN A 127 19.97 -7.66 -5.20
CA GLN A 127 18.91 -8.64 -5.42
C GLN A 127 18.29 -8.50 -6.82
N THR A 128 18.41 -7.32 -7.45
CA THR A 128 17.96 -7.09 -8.82
C THR A 128 19.04 -6.42 -9.66
N SER A 129 19.14 -6.83 -10.92
CA SER A 129 20.00 -6.23 -11.95
C SER A 129 19.22 -5.41 -12.98
N MET A 130 17.90 -5.26 -12.78
CA MET A 130 17.04 -4.44 -13.64
C MET A 130 17.45 -2.98 -13.53
N ASP A 131 17.68 -2.32 -14.66
CA ASP A 131 17.97 -0.90 -14.68
C ASP A 131 16.72 -0.06 -14.38
N PHE A 132 16.93 1.20 -13.99
CA PHE A 132 15.84 2.08 -13.57
C PHE A 132 14.83 2.35 -14.70
N SER A 133 15.28 2.46 -15.95
CA SER A 133 14.38 2.72 -17.08
C SER A 133 13.45 1.53 -17.30
N SER A 134 14.00 0.32 -17.29
CA SER A 134 13.24 -0.92 -17.39
C SER A 134 12.28 -1.08 -16.23
N PHE A 135 12.71 -0.78 -15.00
CA PHE A 135 11.83 -0.79 -13.82
C PHE A 135 10.62 0.14 -14.00
N VAL A 136 10.85 1.36 -14.47
CA VAL A 136 9.78 2.34 -14.67
C VAL A 136 8.75 1.83 -15.70
N SER A 137 9.20 1.38 -16.86
CA SER A 137 8.32 0.97 -17.97
C SER A 137 7.64 -0.37 -17.74
N LEU A 138 8.38 -1.37 -17.24
CA LEU A 138 7.88 -2.74 -17.13
C LEU A 138 7.13 -3.00 -15.83
N ARG A 139 7.43 -2.27 -14.75
CA ARG A 139 6.85 -2.56 -13.42
C ARG A 139 6.13 -1.37 -12.81
N LEU A 140 6.77 -0.21 -12.71
CA LEU A 140 6.21 0.94 -11.98
C LEU A 140 4.94 1.46 -12.66
N ILE A 141 4.99 1.81 -13.95
CA ILE A 141 3.84 2.39 -14.66
C ILE A 141 2.64 1.43 -14.68
N PRO A 142 2.78 0.14 -15.07
CA PRO A 142 1.67 -0.81 -15.03
C PRO A 142 1.06 -0.96 -13.64
N THR A 143 1.92 -1.04 -12.61
CA THR A 143 1.50 -1.15 -11.21
C THR A 143 0.73 0.09 -10.75
N VAL A 144 1.21 1.29 -11.10
CA VAL A 144 0.56 2.55 -10.73
C VAL A 144 -0.81 2.68 -11.38
N ILE A 145 -0.92 2.37 -12.68
CA ILE A 145 -2.19 2.41 -13.41
C ILE A 145 -3.20 1.43 -12.78
N PHE A 146 -2.77 0.20 -12.53
CA PHE A 146 -3.62 -0.81 -11.91
C PHE A 146 -4.10 -0.38 -10.52
N ASN A 147 -3.20 0.07 -9.66
CA ASN A 147 -3.55 0.50 -8.30
C ASN A 147 -4.36 1.80 -8.28
N LEU A 148 -4.25 2.66 -9.29
CA LEU A 148 -5.11 3.84 -9.46
C LEU A 148 -6.56 3.43 -9.69
N VAL A 149 -6.81 2.49 -10.60
CA VAL A 149 -8.15 1.95 -10.86
C VAL A 149 -8.73 1.37 -9.58
N ILE A 150 -7.95 0.54 -8.87
CA ILE A 150 -8.40 -0.09 -7.63
C ILE A 150 -8.69 0.95 -6.57
N THR A 151 -7.80 1.95 -6.39
CA THR A 151 -8.00 3.04 -5.43
C THR A 151 -9.29 3.79 -5.71
N CYS A 152 -9.62 4.10 -6.97
CA CYS A 152 -10.88 4.75 -7.32
C CYS A 152 -12.11 3.90 -6.92
N ILE A 153 -12.04 2.58 -7.08
CA ILE A 153 -13.12 1.65 -6.70
C ILE A 153 -13.27 1.59 -5.18
N VAL A 154 -12.16 1.45 -4.44
CA VAL A 154 -12.19 1.24 -2.99
C VAL A 154 -12.23 2.53 -2.16
N ALA A 155 -12.02 3.70 -2.78
CA ALA A 155 -11.90 4.97 -2.06
C ALA A 155 -13.16 5.30 -1.24
N TYR A 156 -14.34 5.16 -1.84
CA TYR A 156 -15.60 5.44 -1.16
C TYR A 156 -15.90 4.48 0.00
N PRO A 157 -15.85 3.13 -0.19
CA PRO A 157 -16.12 2.21 0.92
C PRO A 157 -15.08 2.32 2.04
N LEU A 158 -13.80 2.49 1.72
CA LEU A 158 -12.75 2.65 2.73
C LEU A 158 -12.92 3.95 3.53
N LYS A 159 -13.19 5.08 2.87
CA LYS A 159 -13.47 6.35 3.54
C LYS A 159 -14.60 6.17 4.56
N LYS A 160 -15.75 5.65 4.11
CA LYS A 160 -16.92 5.45 4.97
C LYS A 160 -16.61 4.50 6.14
N HIS A 161 -15.84 3.43 5.90
CA HIS A 161 -15.47 2.48 6.94
C HIS A 161 -14.59 3.13 8.03
N PHE A 162 -13.56 3.86 7.64
CA PHE A 162 -12.61 4.46 8.59
C PHE A 162 -13.18 5.68 9.34
N GLU A 163 -14.02 6.49 8.70
CA GLU A 163 -14.74 7.57 9.40
C GLU A 163 -15.64 6.99 10.51
N ASN A 164 -16.40 5.94 10.20
CA ASN A 164 -17.23 5.23 11.20
C ASN A 164 -16.40 4.58 12.32
N LEU A 165 -15.17 4.18 12.01
CA LEU A 165 -14.24 3.61 12.99
C LEU A 165 -13.79 4.70 13.97
N VAL A 166 -13.41 5.88 13.49
CA VAL A 166 -13.04 7.03 14.34
C VAL A 166 -14.19 7.43 15.25
N THR A 167 -15.41 7.58 14.71
CA THR A 167 -16.60 7.92 15.53
C THR A 167 -16.86 6.90 16.64
N SER A 168 -16.50 5.63 16.43
CA SER A 168 -16.71 4.57 17.44
C SER A 168 -15.56 4.42 18.45
N LEU A 169 -14.46 5.15 18.27
CA LEU A 169 -13.30 5.09 19.14
C LEU A 169 -13.31 6.16 20.24
N ASP A 170 -14.32 7.03 20.30
CA ASP A 170 -14.43 8.18 21.22
C ASP A 170 -13.11 8.96 21.32
N VAL A 171 -12.55 9.33 20.16
CA VAL A 171 -11.41 10.26 20.02
C VAL A 171 -11.87 11.53 19.36
#